data_AF-A0A1R2CBS9-F1
#
_entry.id   AF-A0A1R2CBS9-F1
#
_cell.length_a   1.000
_cell.length_b   1.000
_cell.length_c   1.000
_cell.angle_alpha   90.00
_cell.angle_beta   90.00
_cell.angle_gamma   90.00
#
_symmetry.space_group_name_H-M   'P 1'
#
loop_
_entity.id
_entity.type
_entity.pdbx_description
1 polymer ?
#
loop_
_entity_poly.entity_id
_entity_poly.type
_entity_poly.pdbx_seq_one_letter_code
_entity_poly.pdbx_strand_id
1 'polypeptide(L)'
;MFADAYFSSIKTQSGDDIMICSFWYTEPQSIIGNFPLCKLWILANGSVFYSDSDILTNSCNQSFTLNSFFANLKRAFRENTQEFILKFTIEDEENTAAVEILYKINSIGTSFVNCFKTILIKSFLGDPFQEFMFNVLKVCEIKDNIIARQNKEIEDYKILANRIEETNNQVVKMREETGILLAAKFMVLLNDVKEKIIAEKQSAESLKLEEDFMKSLNPVVKKHKN
;
A
#
# COMPACT_ATOMS: atom_id res chain seq x y z
N MET A 1 16.18 -17.88 10.32
CA MET A 1 15.81 -17.50 8.93
C MET A 1 15.99 -16.00 8.81
N PHE A 2 16.68 -15.51 7.79
CA PHE A 2 16.82 -14.06 7.56
C PHE A 2 15.51 -13.50 6.99
N ALA A 3 15.11 -12.33 7.47
CA ALA A 3 13.90 -11.63 7.04
C ALA A 3 14.19 -10.64 5.91
N ASP A 4 15.30 -9.92 6.00
CA ASP A 4 15.71 -8.90 5.03
C ASP A 4 17.18 -9.03 4.67
N ALA A 5 17.57 -8.56 3.49
CA ALA A 5 18.95 -8.44 3.10
C ALA A 5 19.17 -7.21 2.21
N TYR A 6 20.32 -6.56 2.35
CA TYR A 6 20.64 -5.34 1.64
C TYR A 6 22.07 -5.36 1.11
N PHE A 7 22.25 -4.79 -0.08
CA PHE A 7 23.54 -4.48 -0.67
C PHE A 7 23.51 -3.03 -1.10
N SER A 8 24.39 -2.21 -0.55
CA SER A 8 24.39 -0.75 -0.68
C SER A 8 25.81 -0.20 -0.74
N SER A 9 25.96 0.97 -1.36
CA SER A 9 27.17 1.78 -1.25
C SER A 9 26.88 2.97 -0.37
N ILE A 10 27.67 3.15 0.69
CA ILE A 10 27.49 4.17 1.72
C ILE A 10 28.74 5.03 1.81
N LYS A 11 28.52 6.33 1.92
CA LYS A 11 29.61 7.29 2.15
C LYS A 11 29.83 7.46 3.64
N THR A 12 31.06 7.22 4.09
CA THR A 12 31.44 7.36 5.50
C THR A 12 31.55 8.84 5.88
N GLN A 13 31.67 9.12 7.18
CA GLN A 13 31.92 10.48 7.68
C GLN A 13 33.23 11.07 7.13
N SER A 14 34.27 10.26 6.93
CA SER A 14 35.54 10.68 6.33
C SER A 14 35.43 10.98 4.84
N GLY A 15 34.32 10.58 4.21
CA GLY A 15 34.05 10.77 2.79
C GLY A 15 34.46 9.59 1.92
N ASP A 16 34.82 8.45 2.52
CA ASP A 16 35.16 7.21 1.81
C ASP A 16 33.89 6.49 1.38
N ASP A 17 33.90 5.91 0.18
CA ASP A 17 32.81 5.06 -0.29
C ASP A 17 33.10 3.60 0.10
N ILE A 18 32.20 3.01 0.88
CA ILE A 18 32.24 1.59 1.25
C ILE A 18 31.05 0.85 0.67
N MET A 19 31.22 -0.43 0.37
CA MET A 19 30.12 -1.31 -0.03
C MET A 19 29.73 -2.20 1.13
N ILE A 20 28.46 -2.19 1.52
CA ILE A 20 27.93 -2.98 2.63
C ILE A 20 26.99 -4.04 2.09
N CYS A 21 27.21 -5.28 2.51
CA CYS A 21 26.26 -6.39 2.38
C CYS A 21 25.79 -6.79 3.77
N SER A 22 24.48 -6.80 4.00
CA SER A 22 23.89 -7.10 5.31
C SER A 22 22.72 -8.08 5.18
N PHE A 23 22.63 -9.01 6.14
CA PHE A 23 21.52 -9.95 6.28
C PHE A 23 20.92 -9.79 7.66
N TRP A 24 19.62 -9.53 7.73
CA TRP A 24 18.91 -9.20 8.96
C TRP A 24 17.97 -10.32 9.37
N TYR A 25 18.02 -10.70 10.64
CA TYR A 25 17.04 -11.61 11.22
C TYR A 25 15.70 -10.91 11.40
N THR A 26 14.66 -11.70 11.66
CA THR A 26 13.35 -11.17 12.06
C THR A 26 13.53 -10.25 13.26
N GLU A 27 12.92 -9.06 13.20
CA GLU A 27 13.12 -8.02 14.20
C GLU A 27 12.77 -8.52 15.60
N PRO A 28 13.68 -8.40 16.58
CA PRO A 28 13.33 -8.72 17.95
C PRO A 28 12.33 -7.71 18.47
N GLN A 29 11.41 -8.16 19.33
CA GLN A 29 10.39 -7.30 19.93
C GLN A 29 10.97 -6.25 20.89
N SER A 30 12.23 -6.38 21.28
CA SER A 30 12.91 -5.54 22.25
C SER A 30 14.39 -5.32 21.88
N ILE A 31 14.88 -4.12 22.16
CA ILE A 31 16.33 -3.79 22.12
C ILE A 31 17.05 -4.22 23.40
N ILE A 32 16.31 -4.44 24.49
CA ILE A 32 16.83 -4.89 25.78
C ILE A 32 16.98 -6.41 25.71
N GLY A 33 18.24 -6.89 25.69
CA GLY A 33 18.60 -8.30 25.62
C GLY A 33 19.82 -8.56 24.76
N ASN A 34 20.06 -9.83 24.43
CA ASN A 34 21.18 -10.27 23.59
C ASN A 34 20.69 -11.21 22.47
N PHE A 35 19.92 -10.65 21.53
CA PHE A 35 19.31 -11.39 20.43
C PHE A 35 20.08 -11.17 19.12
N PRO A 36 20.16 -12.17 18.24
CA PRO A 36 20.73 -12.01 16.90
C PRO A 36 19.99 -10.93 16.09
N LEU A 37 20.74 -9.98 15.55
CA LEU A 37 20.22 -8.89 14.71
C LEU A 37 20.55 -9.08 13.25
N CYS A 38 21.84 -9.22 12.93
CA CYS A 38 22.28 -9.29 11.55
C CYS A 38 23.66 -9.95 11.42
N LYS A 39 24.02 -10.25 10.17
CA LYS A 39 25.41 -10.44 9.74
C LYS A 39 25.80 -9.34 8.76
N LEU A 40 27.04 -8.88 8.86
CA LEU A 40 27.57 -7.79 8.07
C LEU A 40 28.86 -8.19 7.36
N TRP A 41 28.96 -7.73 6.11
CA TRP A 41 30.20 -7.72 5.34
C TRP A 41 30.36 -6.34 4.72
N ILE A 42 31.58 -5.81 4.77
CA ILE A 42 31.93 -4.50 4.23
C ILE A 42 33.15 -4.66 3.34
N LEU A 43 33.05 -4.21 2.10
CA LEU A 43 34.19 -4.05 1.20
C LEU A 43 34.63 -2.58 1.24
N ALA A 44 35.84 -2.35 1.74
CA ALA A 44 36.45 -1.03 1.86
C ALA A 44 37.94 -1.13 1.49
N ASN A 45 38.44 -0.19 0.68
CA ASN A 45 39.85 -0.14 0.26
C ASN A 45 40.38 -1.48 -0.30
N GLY A 46 39.55 -2.20 -1.05
CA GLY A 46 39.89 -3.51 -1.62
C GLY A 46 39.98 -4.66 -0.61
N SER A 47 39.70 -4.41 0.67
CA SER A 47 39.67 -5.42 1.74
C SER A 47 38.24 -5.69 2.17
N VAL A 48 37.94 -6.96 2.45
CA VAL A 48 36.65 -7.36 3.03
C VAL A 48 36.77 -7.45 4.53
N PHE A 49 35.82 -6.86 5.23
CA PHE A 49 35.63 -6.94 6.66
C PHE A 49 34.30 -7.63 6.94
N TYR A 50 34.23 -8.52 7.91
CA TYR A 50 33.01 -9.29 8.16
C TYR A 50 32.80 -9.58 9.65
N SER A 51 31.55 -9.88 10.00
CA SER A 51 31.19 -10.39 11.32
C SER A 51 31.35 -11.92 11.31
N ASP A 52 32.29 -12.46 12.09
CA ASP A 52 32.49 -13.91 12.23
C ASP A 52 31.26 -14.62 12.85
N SER A 53 30.58 -13.90 13.73
CA SER A 53 29.43 -14.29 14.51
C SER A 53 28.24 -13.38 14.20
N ASP A 54 27.05 -13.74 14.69
CA ASP A 54 25.89 -12.87 14.58
C ASP A 54 26.10 -11.62 15.41
N ILE A 55 25.86 -10.44 14.82
CA ILE A 55 25.82 -9.19 15.55
C ILE A 55 24.55 -9.16 16.38
N LEU A 56 24.69 -8.87 17.67
CA LEU A 56 23.61 -8.97 18.65
C LEU A 56 23.08 -7.59 19.06
N THR A 57 21.92 -7.56 19.71
CA THR A 57 21.28 -6.33 20.22
C THR A 57 22.13 -5.50 21.17
N ASN A 58 23.14 -6.10 21.82
CA ASN A 58 24.09 -5.37 22.67
C ASN A 58 25.03 -4.43 21.88
N SER A 59 25.12 -4.59 20.55
CA SER A 59 25.83 -3.67 19.66
C SER A 59 25.06 -2.37 19.47
N CYS A 60 23.78 -2.34 19.84
CA CYS A 60 22.96 -1.14 19.83
C CYS A 60 23.06 -0.40 21.16
N ASN A 61 22.93 0.93 21.11
CA ASN A 61 22.82 1.72 22.33
C ASN A 61 21.46 1.50 22.99
N GLN A 62 21.43 0.74 24.09
CA GLN A 62 20.19 0.40 24.80
C GLN A 62 19.50 1.61 25.45
N SER A 63 20.21 2.72 25.67
CA SER A 63 19.62 3.97 26.15
C SER A 63 18.92 4.75 25.05
N PHE A 64 19.10 4.32 23.79
CA PHE A 64 18.56 4.99 22.63
C PHE A 64 17.30 4.25 22.15
N THR A 65 16.15 4.84 22.45
CA THR A 65 14.85 4.29 22.07
C THR A 65 14.17 5.22 21.06
N LEU A 66 14.16 4.79 19.80
CA LEU A 66 13.36 5.41 18.75
C LEU A 66 12.18 4.50 18.40
N ASN A 67 11.05 5.11 18.05
CA ASN A 67 9.99 4.38 17.36
C ASN A 67 10.58 3.75 16.09
N SER A 68 10.29 2.47 15.88
CA SER A 68 10.82 1.71 14.74
C SER A 68 12.36 1.74 14.68
N PHE A 69 13.04 1.67 15.83
CA PHE A 69 14.51 1.70 15.92
C PHE A 69 15.19 0.75 14.94
N PHE A 70 14.77 -0.52 14.87
CA PHE A 70 15.39 -1.50 13.97
C PHE A 70 15.15 -1.17 12.50
N ALA A 71 13.97 -0.67 12.12
CA ALA A 71 13.72 -0.21 10.75
C ALA A 71 14.61 0.99 10.39
N ASN A 72 14.81 1.91 11.33
CA ASN A 72 15.71 3.05 11.19
C ASN A 72 17.18 2.63 11.06
N LEU A 73 17.61 1.66 11.87
CA LEU A 73 18.95 1.09 11.77
C LEU A 73 19.17 0.38 10.43
N LYS A 74 18.22 -0.45 9.97
CA LYS A 74 18.24 -1.07 8.64
C LYS A 74 18.34 -0.02 7.53
N ARG A 75 17.58 1.07 7.64
CA ARG A 75 17.63 2.21 6.70
C ARG A 75 19.02 2.84 6.65
N ALA A 76 19.67 3.00 7.79
CA ALA A 76 21.05 3.52 7.86
C ALA A 76 22.08 2.62 7.14
N PHE A 77 21.81 1.31 7.01
CA PHE A 77 22.64 0.38 6.23
C PHE A 77 22.20 0.24 4.77
N ARG A 78 21.14 0.93 4.35
CA ARG A 78 20.60 0.86 2.98
C ARG A 78 20.81 2.16 2.22
N GLU A 79 20.74 3.30 2.90
CA GLU A 79 20.58 4.61 2.27
C GLU A 79 21.53 5.66 2.86
N ASN A 80 22.13 6.49 2.01
CA ASN A 80 22.86 7.70 2.42
C ASN A 80 21.86 8.79 2.79
N THR A 81 21.55 8.92 4.08
CA THR A 81 20.63 9.95 4.59
C THR A 81 21.38 10.98 5.44
N GLN A 82 20.84 12.19 5.59
CA GLN A 82 21.42 13.21 6.47
C GLN A 82 21.15 12.95 7.96
N GLU A 83 20.25 11.99 8.26
CA GLU A 83 19.85 11.63 9.62
C GLU A 83 20.85 10.68 10.28
N PHE A 84 21.53 9.85 9.48
CA PHE A 84 22.50 8.88 9.94
C PHE A 84 23.88 9.18 9.36
N ILE A 85 24.89 9.14 10.22
CA ILE A 85 26.29 9.20 9.81
C ILE A 85 26.91 7.84 10.10
N LEU A 86 27.49 7.23 9.07
CA LEU A 86 28.27 6.01 9.21
C LEU A 86 29.74 6.37 9.39
N LYS A 87 30.36 5.89 10.47
CA LYS A 87 31.80 5.91 10.67
C LYS A 87 32.35 4.51 10.44
N PHE A 88 33.45 4.44 9.71
CA PHE A 88 34.17 3.21 9.47
C PHE A 88 35.64 3.46 9.75
N THR A 89 36.19 2.80 10.76
CA THR A 89 37.57 3.00 11.20
C THR A 89 38.31 1.67 11.08
N ILE A 90 39.37 1.64 10.27
CA ILE A 90 40.21 0.45 10.10
C ILE A 90 41.33 0.48 11.15
N GLU A 91 41.50 -0.63 11.86
CA GLU A 91 42.56 -0.84 12.85
C GLU A 91 43.51 -1.90 12.28
N ASP A 92 44.48 -1.46 11.48
CA ASP A 92 45.35 -2.38 10.73
C ASP A 92 46.24 -3.26 11.62
N GLU A 93 46.64 -2.79 12.81
CA GLU A 93 47.43 -3.57 13.77
C GLU A 93 46.65 -4.76 14.35
N GLU A 94 45.35 -4.56 14.60
CA GLU A 94 44.44 -5.57 15.14
C GLU A 94 43.76 -6.40 14.03
N ASN A 95 43.92 -5.97 12.78
CA ASN A 95 43.24 -6.52 11.61
C ASN A 95 41.71 -6.53 11.78
N THR A 96 41.19 -5.44 12.31
CA THR A 96 39.78 -5.23 12.58
C THR A 96 39.32 -3.92 11.94
N ALA A 97 38.01 -3.72 11.90
CA ALA A 97 37.44 -2.41 11.63
C ALA A 97 36.22 -2.17 12.51
N ALA A 98 36.11 -0.98 13.09
CA ALA A 98 34.93 -0.56 13.81
C ALA A 98 33.91 0.07 12.86
N VAL A 99 32.67 -0.39 12.93
CA VAL A 99 31.51 0.23 12.28
C VAL A 99 30.69 0.92 13.34
N GLU A 100 30.44 2.22 13.17
CA GLU A 100 29.55 2.97 14.04
C GLU A 100 28.48 3.71 13.24
N ILE A 101 27.25 3.69 13.72
CA ILE A 101 26.16 4.51 13.19
C ILE A 101 25.79 5.55 14.23
N LEU A 102 25.83 6.80 13.81
CA LEU A 102 25.44 7.95 14.61
C LEU A 102 24.11 8.50 14.10
N TYR A 103 23.16 8.70 14.99
CA TYR A 103 21.88 9.33 14.68
C TYR A 103 21.86 10.79 15.11
N LYS A 104 21.34 11.66 14.23
CA LYS A 104 21.16 13.09 14.50
C LYS A 104 19.91 13.32 15.36
N ILE A 105 20.09 13.91 16.56
CA ILE A 105 18.98 14.08 17.52
C ILE A 105 18.23 15.40 17.34
N ASN A 106 18.89 16.47 16.89
CA ASN A 106 18.27 17.79 16.76
C ASN A 106 18.36 18.30 15.32
N SER A 107 17.24 18.80 14.78
CA SER A 107 17.19 19.41 13.44
C SER A 107 18.08 20.64 13.29
N ILE A 108 18.30 21.38 14.39
CA ILE A 108 19.04 22.66 14.45
C ILE A 108 20.52 22.47 14.86
N GLY A 109 20.88 21.36 15.50
CA GLY A 109 22.21 21.13 16.07
C GLY A 109 23.07 20.12 15.30
N THR A 110 24.38 20.14 15.56
CA THR A 110 25.37 19.14 15.11
C THR A 110 25.53 17.99 16.12
N SER A 111 24.52 17.74 16.95
CA SER A 111 24.59 16.74 18.01
C SER A 111 24.16 15.36 17.49
N PHE A 112 25.06 14.39 17.67
CA PHE A 112 24.85 13.01 17.27
C PHE A 112 24.97 12.09 18.48
N VAL A 113 24.22 10.98 18.46
CA VAL A 113 24.36 9.89 19.43
C VAL A 113 24.70 8.62 18.67
N ASN A 114 25.70 7.90 19.18
CA ASN A 114 26.00 6.57 18.69
C ASN A 114 24.83 5.65 19.04
N CYS A 115 24.18 5.10 18.02
CA CYS A 115 23.06 4.18 18.17
C CYS A 115 23.43 2.72 17.90
N PHE A 116 24.56 2.48 17.22
CA PHE A 116 25.07 1.15 16.90
C PHE A 116 26.59 1.18 16.75
N LYS A 117 27.26 0.20 17.35
CA LYS A 117 28.70 -0.02 17.23
C LYS A 117 29.01 -1.51 17.22
N THR A 118 29.82 -1.95 16.26
CA THR A 118 30.34 -3.32 16.21
C THR A 118 31.76 -3.34 15.64
N ILE A 119 32.46 -4.46 15.86
CA ILE A 119 33.80 -4.70 15.34
C ILE A 119 33.71 -5.81 14.30
N LEU A 120 34.33 -5.59 13.15
CA LEU A 120 34.45 -6.55 12.06
C LEU A 120 35.89 -7.02 11.95
N ILE A 121 36.07 -8.24 11.45
CA ILE A 121 37.38 -8.86 11.24
C ILE A 121 37.78 -8.68 9.77
N LYS A 122 39.03 -8.29 9.52
CA LYS A 122 39.61 -8.18 8.19
C LYS A 122 39.85 -9.57 7.61
N SER A 123 39.42 -9.78 6.37
CA SER A 123 39.70 -11.00 5.62
C SER A 123 41.13 -10.98 5.06
N PHE A 124 41.85 -12.08 5.25
CA PHE A 124 43.19 -12.30 4.70
C PHE A 124 43.25 -13.33 3.58
N LEU A 125 42.17 -14.08 3.38
CA LEU A 125 42.08 -15.18 2.42
C LEU A 125 41.09 -14.86 1.31
N GLY A 126 41.15 -15.60 0.21
CA GLY A 126 40.21 -15.47 -0.90
C GLY A 126 38.77 -15.86 -0.52
N ASP A 127 38.62 -16.73 0.47
CA ASP A 127 37.33 -17.36 0.81
C ASP A 127 36.28 -16.35 1.30
N PRO A 128 36.56 -15.41 2.23
CA PRO A 128 35.56 -14.43 2.64
C PRO A 128 35.22 -13.39 1.58
N PHE A 129 36.09 -13.13 0.60
CA PHE A 129 35.73 -12.32 -0.57
C PHE A 129 34.78 -13.06 -1.50
N GLN A 130 35.00 -14.36 -1.73
CA GLN A 130 34.05 -15.20 -2.47
C GLN A 130 32.72 -15.29 -1.73
N GLU A 131 32.74 -15.44 -0.41
CA GLU A 131 31.54 -15.43 0.43
C GLU A 131 30.80 -14.09 0.33
N PHE A 132 31.52 -12.96 0.38
CA PHE A 132 30.94 -11.64 0.15
C PHE A 132 30.23 -11.56 -1.21
N MET A 133 30.91 -11.93 -2.30
CA MET A 133 30.33 -11.91 -3.64
C MET A 133 29.12 -12.85 -3.77
N PHE A 134 29.19 -14.04 -3.17
CA PHE A 134 28.07 -14.99 -3.13
C PHE A 134 26.88 -14.42 -2.37
N ASN A 135 27.12 -13.74 -1.26
CA ASN A 135 26.09 -13.08 -0.47
C ASN A 135 25.47 -11.89 -1.21
N VAL A 136 26.27 -11.10 -1.94
CA VAL A 136 25.76 -10.04 -2.83
C VAL A 136 24.80 -10.62 -3.89
N LEU A 137 25.17 -11.74 -4.53
CA LEU A 137 24.31 -12.42 -5.49
C LEU A 137 22.98 -12.86 -4.87
N LYS A 138 23.00 -13.42 -3.65
CA LYS A 138 21.78 -13.77 -2.92
C LYS A 138 20.89 -12.56 -2.64
N VAL A 139 21.46 -11.41 -2.29
CA VAL A 139 20.68 -10.18 -2.11
C VAL A 139 20.01 -9.76 -3.42
N CYS A 140 20.74 -9.81 -4.53
CA CYS A 140 20.17 -9.52 -5.85
C CYS A 140 19.03 -10.48 -6.19
N GLU A 141 19.20 -11.78 -5.93
CA GLU A 141 18.18 -12.79 -6.18
C GLU A 141 16.90 -12.56 -5.34
N ILE A 142 17.06 -12.21 -4.06
CA ILE A 142 15.94 -11.80 -3.19
C ILE A 142 15.21 -10.59 -3.78
N LYS A 143 15.97 -9.58 -4.23
CA LYS A 143 15.42 -8.34 -4.80
C LYS A 143 14.65 -8.63 -6.10
N ASP A 144 15.21 -9.44 -7.00
CA ASP A 144 14.58 -9.78 -8.27
C ASP A 144 13.29 -10.57 -8.06
N ASN A 145 13.27 -11.50 -7.10
CA ASN A 145 12.06 -12.24 -6.71
C ASN A 145 10.97 -11.31 -6.17
N ILE A 146 11.33 -10.32 -5.35
CA ILE A 146 10.38 -9.31 -4.83
C ILE A 146 9.81 -8.48 -5.98
N ILE A 147 10.66 -8.01 -6.90
CA ILE A 147 10.24 -7.22 -8.06
C ILE A 147 9.31 -8.04 -8.96
N ALA A 148 9.65 -9.29 -9.25
CA ALA A 148 8.82 -10.19 -10.06
C ALA A 148 7.43 -10.39 -9.44
N ARG A 149 7.37 -10.60 -8.12
CA ARG A 149 6.09 -10.72 -7.39
C ARG A 149 5.27 -9.43 -7.46
N GLN A 150 5.89 -8.28 -7.21
CA GLN A 150 5.21 -6.98 -7.26
C GLN A 150 4.69 -6.66 -8.66
N ASN A 151 5.45 -6.98 -9.71
CA ASN A 151 5.02 -6.81 -11.09
C ASN A 151 3.80 -7.68 -11.42
N LYS A 152 3.75 -8.91 -10.89
CA LYS A 152 2.57 -9.77 -11.03
C LYS A 152 1.34 -9.19 -10.34
N GLU A 153 1.49 -8.73 -9.09
CA GLU A 153 0.39 -8.09 -8.34
C GLU A 153 -0.13 -6.85 -9.07
N ILE A 154 0.76 -6.01 -9.61
CA ILE A 154 0.38 -4.84 -10.42
C ILE A 154 -0.45 -5.25 -11.64
N GLU A 155 -0.08 -6.33 -12.32
CA GLU A 155 -0.83 -6.82 -13.48
C GLU A 155 -2.21 -7.36 -13.07
N ASP A 156 -2.29 -8.10 -11.97
CA ASP A 156 -3.57 -8.57 -11.41
C ASP A 156 -4.49 -7.39 -11.05
N TYR A 157 -3.93 -6.30 -10.48
CA TYR A 157 -4.69 -5.08 -10.19
C TYR A 157 -5.20 -4.36 -11.45
N LYS A 158 -4.43 -4.35 -12.54
CA LYS A 158 -4.90 -3.80 -13.82
C LYS A 158 -6.06 -4.59 -14.40
N ILE A 159 -5.98 -5.93 -14.35
CA ILE A 159 -7.08 -6.80 -14.79
C ILE A 159 -8.33 -6.53 -13.96
N LEU A 160 -8.18 -6.37 -12.64
CA LEU A 160 -9.30 -6.06 -11.76
C LEU A 160 -9.90 -4.67 -12.06
N ALA A 161 -9.06 -3.65 -12.31
CA ALA A 161 -9.52 -2.31 -12.67
C ALA A 161 -10.35 -2.33 -13.96
N ASN A 162 -9.88 -3.03 -15.00
CA ASN A 162 -10.62 -3.19 -16.25
C ASN A 162 -11.98 -3.88 -16.03
N ARG A 163 -12.03 -4.93 -15.21
CA ARG A 163 -13.30 -5.61 -14.87
C ARG A 163 -14.28 -4.70 -14.13
N ILE A 164 -13.78 -3.86 -13.21
CA ILE A 164 -14.61 -2.87 -12.52
C ILE A 164 -15.18 -1.86 -13.51
N GLU A 165 -14.36 -1.38 -14.45
CA GLU A 165 -14.81 -0.46 -15.50
C GLU A 165 -15.87 -1.09 -16.41
N GLU A 166 -15.65 -2.32 -16.87
CA GLU A 166 -16.63 -3.08 -17.65
C GLU A 166 -17.95 -3.26 -16.89
N THR A 167 -17.87 -3.62 -15.62
CA THR A 167 -19.05 -3.81 -14.76
C THR A 167 -19.80 -2.50 -14.56
N ASN A 168 -19.08 -1.39 -14.33
CA ASN A 168 -19.69 -0.07 -14.20
C ASN A 168 -20.42 0.33 -15.48
N ASN A 169 -19.81 0.12 -16.66
CA ASN A 169 -20.44 0.40 -17.94
C ASN A 169 -21.72 -0.44 -18.15
N GLN A 170 -21.70 -1.72 -17.75
CA GLN A 170 -22.88 -2.58 -17.80
C GLN A 170 -23.99 -2.10 -16.86
N VAL A 171 -23.64 -1.68 -15.63
CA VAL A 171 -24.60 -1.16 -14.66
C VAL A 171 -25.23 0.14 -15.14
N VAL A 172 -24.44 1.05 -15.71
CA VAL A 172 -24.96 2.31 -16.30
C VAL A 172 -25.94 2.00 -17.42
N LYS A 173 -25.56 1.12 -18.35
CA LYS A 173 -26.43 0.72 -19.46
C LYS A 173 -27.74 0.10 -18.98
N MET A 174 -27.68 -0.85 -18.03
CA MET A 174 -28.88 -1.45 -17.45
C MET A 174 -29.78 -0.43 -16.75
N ARG A 175 -29.19 0.56 -16.07
CA ARG A 175 -29.94 1.64 -15.41
C ARG A 175 -30.68 2.50 -16.44
N GLU A 176 -30.02 2.88 -17.52
CA GLU A 176 -30.62 3.66 -18.61
C GLU A 176 -31.78 2.89 -19.27
N GLU A 177 -31.56 1.62 -19.63
CA GLU A 177 -32.58 0.76 -20.25
C GLU A 177 -33.78 0.53 -19.31
N THR A 178 -33.51 0.25 -18.02
CA THR A 178 -34.58 0.04 -17.03
C THR A 178 -35.37 1.32 -16.78
N GLY A 179 -34.72 2.48 -16.74
CA GLY A 179 -35.37 3.78 -16.58
C GLY A 179 -36.34 4.09 -17.72
N ILE A 180 -35.91 3.85 -18.96
CA ILE A 180 -36.76 4.00 -20.15
C ILE A 180 -37.94 3.04 -20.11
N LEU A 181 -37.70 1.76 -19.78
CA LEU A 181 -38.75 0.74 -19.71
C LEU A 181 -39.80 1.07 -18.64
N LEU A 182 -39.37 1.55 -17.47
CA LEU A 182 -40.29 1.97 -16.40
C LEU A 182 -41.14 3.16 -16.84
N ALA A 183 -40.53 4.17 -17.45
CA ALA A 183 -41.23 5.34 -17.95
C ALA A 183 -42.29 4.97 -19.00
N ALA A 184 -41.96 4.06 -19.93
CA ALA A 184 -42.90 3.55 -20.92
C ALA A 184 -44.10 2.84 -20.26
N LYS A 185 -43.86 1.96 -19.27
CA LYS A 185 -44.95 1.30 -18.52
C LYS A 185 -45.84 2.30 -17.76
N PHE A 186 -45.24 3.31 -17.15
CA PHE A 186 -45.99 4.37 -16.47
C PHE A 186 -46.88 5.15 -17.43
N MET A 187 -46.39 5.48 -18.64
CA MET A 187 -47.18 6.18 -19.66
C MET A 187 -48.38 5.37 -20.14
N VAL A 188 -48.21 4.05 -20.33
CA VAL A 188 -49.32 3.15 -20.69
C VAL A 188 -50.39 3.16 -19.60
N LEU A 189 -50.00 2.99 -18.33
CA LEU A 189 -50.94 3.03 -17.20
C LEU A 189 -51.67 4.38 -17.08
N LEU A 190 -50.97 5.50 -17.30
CA LEU A 190 -51.58 6.82 -17.28
C LEU A 190 -52.60 7.00 -18.40
N ASN A 191 -52.33 6.47 -19.59
CA ASN A 191 -53.29 6.49 -20.70
C ASN A 191 -54.52 5.64 -20.38
N ASP A 192 -54.36 4.43 -19.84
CA ASP A 192 -55.48 3.57 -19.45
C ASP A 192 -56.39 4.25 -18.42
N VAL A 193 -55.79 4.92 -17.42
CA VAL A 193 -56.54 5.68 -16.41
C VAL A 193 -57.26 6.86 -17.05
N LYS A 194 -56.60 7.60 -17.95
CA LYS A 194 -57.20 8.72 -18.66
C LYS A 194 -58.40 8.29 -19.50
N GLU A 195 -58.28 7.18 -20.22
CA GLU A 195 -59.36 6.61 -21.03
C GLU A 195 -60.56 6.20 -20.16
N LYS A 196 -60.31 5.55 -19.02
CA LYS A 196 -61.39 5.23 -18.05
C LYS A 196 -62.11 6.48 -17.55
N ILE A 197 -61.37 7.53 -17.17
CA ILE A 197 -61.96 8.79 -16.71
C ILE A 197 -62.82 9.43 -17.82
N ILE A 198 -62.36 9.41 -19.06
CA ILE A 198 -63.13 9.94 -20.21
C ILE A 198 -64.40 9.12 -20.41
N ALA A 199 -64.32 7.79 -20.38
CA ALA A 199 -65.49 6.92 -20.54
C ALA A 199 -66.51 7.12 -19.40
N GLU A 200 -66.06 7.24 -18.16
CA GLU A 200 -66.93 7.55 -17.01
C GLU A 200 -67.60 8.92 -17.15
N LYS A 201 -66.87 9.95 -17.59
CA LYS A 201 -67.44 11.28 -17.84
C LYS A 201 -68.50 11.25 -18.94
N GLN A 202 -68.24 10.58 -20.05
CA GLN A 202 -69.19 10.44 -21.16
C GLN A 202 -70.45 9.69 -20.73
N SER A 203 -70.30 8.62 -19.94
CA SER A 203 -71.42 7.88 -19.35
C SER A 203 -72.26 8.74 -18.39
N ALA A 204 -71.60 9.53 -17.53
CA ALA A 204 -72.29 10.45 -16.62
C ALA A 204 -73.02 11.58 -17.37
N GLU A 205 -72.44 12.09 -18.46
CA GLU A 205 -73.08 13.08 -19.33
C GLU A 205 -74.30 12.50 -20.07
N SER A 206 -74.23 11.26 -20.57
CA SER A 206 -75.38 10.60 -21.19
C SER A 206 -76.52 10.36 -20.20
N LEU A 207 -76.20 9.95 -18.96
CA LEU A 207 -77.18 9.76 -17.89
C LEU A 207 -77.86 11.08 -17.50
N LYS A 208 -77.11 12.20 -17.45
CA LYS A 208 -77.70 13.53 -17.23
C LYS A 208 -78.62 13.96 -18.37
N LEU A 209 -78.23 13.70 -19.63
CA LEU A 209 -79.05 13.98 -20.80
C LEU A 209 -80.37 13.18 -20.78
N GLU A 210 -80.33 11.92 -20.37
CA GLU A 210 -81.54 11.10 -20.17
C GLU A 210 -82.41 11.62 -19.01
N GLU A 211 -81.82 11.98 -17.87
CA GLU A 211 -82.56 12.57 -16.75
C GLU A 211 -83.22 13.90 -17.13
N ASP A 212 -82.52 14.77 -17.85
CA ASP A 212 -83.04 16.06 -18.30
C ASP A 212 -84.12 15.88 -19.37
N PHE A 213 -83.98 14.89 -20.27
CA PHE A 213 -85.03 14.50 -21.20
C PHE A 213 -86.29 13.99 -20.47
N MET A 214 -86.14 13.10 -19.49
CA MET A 214 -87.26 12.58 -18.69
C MET A 214 -87.95 13.67 -17.86
N LYS A 215 -87.19 14.65 -17.35
CA LYS A 215 -87.77 15.85 -16.70
C LYS A 215 -88.53 16.74 -17.69
N SER A 216 -88.05 16.87 -18.93
CA SER A 216 -88.72 17.65 -19.99
C SER A 216 -90.04 17.03 -20.48
N LEU A 217 -90.21 15.71 -20.35
CA LEU A 217 -91.46 15.00 -20.65
C LEU A 217 -92.55 15.21 -19.57
N ASN A 218 -92.19 15.71 -18.39
CA ASN A 218 -93.07 15.77 -17.23
C ASN A 218 -94.10 16.94 -17.15
N PRO A 219 -94.27 17.84 -18.14
CA PRO A 219 -95.48 18.66 -18.21
C PRO A 219 -96.60 18.08 -19.10
N VAL A 220 -96.35 17.03 -19.91
CA VAL A 220 -97.36 16.58 -20.90
C VAL A 220 -98.38 15.59 -20.30
N VAL A 221 -98.07 14.90 -19.20
CA VAL A 221 -98.93 13.83 -18.67
C VAL A 221 -100.02 14.33 -17.69
N LYS A 222 -100.07 15.63 -17.35
CA LYS A 222 -101.10 16.18 -16.43
C LYS A 222 -102.32 16.81 -17.12
N LYS A 223 -102.49 16.68 -18.44
CA LYS A 223 -103.71 17.14 -19.14
C LYS A 223 -104.29 16.03 -20.03
N HIS A 224 -104.84 14.98 -19.43
CA HIS A 224 -105.98 14.23 -19.99
C HIS A 224 -106.57 13.28 -18.92
N LYS A 225 -107.20 13.87 -17.91
CA LYS A 225 -108.33 13.27 -17.19
C LYS A 225 -109.29 14.40 -16.84
N ASN A 226 -110.21 14.64 -17.75
CA ASN A 226 -111.62 14.98 -17.53
C ASN A 226 -112.34 14.78 -18.86
#